data_AF-A0A2N9NSW9-F1
#
_entry.id   AF-A0A2N9NSW9-F1
#
_cell.length_a   1.000
_cell.length_b   1.000
_cell.length_c   1.000
_cell.angle_alpha   90.00
_cell.angle_beta   90.00
_cell.angle_gamma   90.00
#
_symmetry.space_group_name_H-M   'P 1'
#
loop_
_entity.id
_entity.type
_entity.pdbx_description
1 polymer ?
#
loop_
_entity_poly.entity_id
_entity_poly.type
_entity_poly.pdbx_seq_one_letter_code
_entity_poly.pdbx_strand_id
1 'polypeptide(L)'
;MGTPSEPVSLSADQIGELNRQLSNMRHDINNHLSLIMAAVELIRYKPQMGERMMVTLAEQPPKISEALRKFSVEFEGALRITRS
;
A
#
# COMPACT_ATOMS: atom_id res chain seq x y z
N MET A 1 9.18 7.58 -17.48
CA MET A 1 9.90 7.36 -16.21
C MET A 1 11.32 7.87 -16.38
N GLY A 2 11.64 9.02 -15.77
CA GLY A 2 13.01 9.54 -15.73
C GLY A 2 13.70 9.09 -14.45
N THR A 3 14.92 8.55 -14.57
CA THR A 3 15.78 8.25 -13.43
C THR A 3 16.88 9.31 -13.32
N PRO A 4 17.42 9.57 -12.12
CA PRO A 4 18.52 10.52 -11.96
C PRO A 4 19.74 10.12 -12.79
N SER A 5 20.34 11.09 -13.47
CA SER A 5 21.62 10.92 -14.19
C SER A 5 22.85 11.06 -13.29
N GLU A 6 22.66 11.58 -12.08
CA GLU A 6 23.71 11.80 -11.08
C GLU A 6 23.40 11.05 -9.78
N PRO A 7 24.43 10.71 -8.98
CA PRO A 7 24.22 10.06 -7.69
C PRO A 7 23.27 10.86 -6.78
N VAL A 8 22.27 10.18 -6.25
CA VAL A 8 21.39 10.74 -5.20
C VAL A 8 21.97 10.38 -3.85
N SER A 9 22.25 11.40 -3.03
CA SER A 9 22.67 11.23 -1.64
C SER A 9 21.49 11.48 -0.70
N LEU A 10 21.26 10.56 0.22
CA LEU A 10 20.27 10.68 1.29
C LEU A 10 20.97 10.75 2.64
N SER A 11 20.49 11.61 3.53
CA SER A 11 20.94 11.62 4.92
C SER A 11 20.41 10.39 5.67
N ALA A 12 21.03 10.07 6.81
CA ALA A 12 20.56 9.00 7.69
C ALA A 12 19.10 9.22 8.13
N ASP A 13 18.71 10.48 8.40
CA ASP A 13 17.35 10.83 8.77
C ASP A 13 16.35 10.59 7.64
N GLN A 14 16.73 10.92 6.40
CA GLN A 14 15.89 10.66 5.22
C GLN A 14 15.70 9.15 4.97
N ILE A 15 16.75 8.35 5.19
CA ILE A 15 16.67 6.89 5.10
C ILE A 15 15.76 6.34 6.19
N GLY A 16 15.89 6.84 7.42
CA GLY A 16 15.05 6.47 8.56
C GLY A 16 13.57 6.74 8.29
N GLU A 17 13.26 7.92 7.75
CA GLU A 17 11.89 8.30 7.41
C GLU A 17 11.31 7.42 6.29
N LEU A 18 12.07 7.16 5.21
CA LEU A 18 11.66 6.24 4.15
C LEU A 18 11.38 4.83 4.68
N ASN A 19 12.20 4.33 5.60
CA ASN A 19 11.99 3.02 6.21
C ASN A 19 10.72 2.97 7.07
N ARG A 20 10.43 4.05 7.80
CA ARG A 20 9.20 4.21 8.58
C ARG A 20 7.98 4.20 7.67
N GLN A 21 8.01 4.97 6.58
CA GLN A 21 6.93 5.02 5.59
C GLN A 21 6.70 3.65 4.90
N LEU A 22 7.78 2.94 4.57
CA LEU A 22 7.71 1.57 4.04
C LEU A 22 7.03 0.62 5.03
N SER A 23 7.38 0.72 6.31
CA SER A 23 6.78 -0.11 7.38
C SER A 23 5.30 0.19 7.55
N ASN A 24 4.91 1.46 7.53
CA ASN A 24 3.51 1.88 7.58
C ASN A 24 2.71 1.34 6.38
N MET A 25 3.23 1.49 5.15
CA MET A 25 2.58 0.95 3.96
C MET A 25 2.37 -0.57 4.07
N ARG A 26 3.39 -1.32 4.49
CA ARG A 26 3.30 -2.78 4.67
C ARG A 26 2.23 -3.15 5.70
N HIS A 27 2.19 -2.42 6.81
CA HIS A 27 1.17 -2.62 7.84
C HIS A 27 -0.24 -2.38 7.29
N ASP A 28 -0.46 -1.26 6.59
CA ASP A 28 -1.76 -0.90 6.03
C ASP A 28 -2.24 -1.93 5.00
N ILE A 29 -1.35 -2.36 4.08
CA ILE A 29 -1.64 -3.40 3.10
C ILE A 29 -2.00 -4.71 3.80
N ASN A 30 -1.23 -5.14 4.79
CA ASN A 30 -1.49 -6.39 5.52
C ASN A 30 -2.83 -6.34 6.28
N ASN A 31 -3.20 -5.20 6.83
CA ASN A 31 -4.50 -5.00 7.48
C ASN A 31 -5.65 -5.18 6.47
N HIS A 32 -5.57 -4.56 5.29
CA HIS A 32 -6.57 -4.71 4.24
C HIS A 32 -6.66 -6.14 3.69
N LEU A 33 -5.52 -6.81 3.50
CA LEU A 33 -5.49 -8.23 3.10
C LEU A 33 -6.16 -9.13 4.15
N SER A 34 -5.93 -8.86 5.43
CA SER A 34 -6.57 -9.60 6.53
C SER A 34 -8.09 -9.45 6.49
N LEU A 35 -8.61 -8.26 6.20
CA LEU A 35 -10.05 -8.02 6.02
C LEU A 35 -10.63 -8.77 4.81
N ILE A 36 -9.89 -8.82 3.70
CA ILE A 36 -10.28 -9.61 2.52
C ILE A 36 -10.38 -11.09 2.88
N MET A 37 -9.35 -11.64 3.55
CA MET A 37 -9.33 -13.05 3.94
C MET A 37 -10.49 -13.38 4.88
N ALA A 38 -10.73 -12.55 5.89
CA ALA A 38 -11.84 -12.74 6.82
C ALA A 38 -13.21 -12.69 6.12
N ALA A 39 -13.40 -11.76 5.17
CA ALA A 39 -14.62 -11.67 4.38
C ALA A 39 -14.83 -12.94 3.52
N VAL A 40 -13.78 -13.44 2.86
CA VAL A 40 -13.84 -14.68 2.08
C VAL A 40 -14.20 -15.88 2.96
N GLU A 41 -13.56 -16.01 4.12
CA GLU A 41 -13.86 -17.08 5.08
C GLU A 41 -15.32 -17.01 5.56
N LEU A 42 -15.81 -15.82 5.92
CA LEU A 42 -17.20 -15.63 6.33
C LEU A 42 -18.20 -16.01 5.24
N ILE A 43 -17.93 -15.69 3.97
CA ILE A 43 -18.79 -16.12 2.86
C ILE A 43 -18.81 -17.65 2.73
N ARG A 44 -17.65 -18.32 2.89
CA ARG A 44 -17.57 -19.78 2.82
C ARG A 44 -18.36 -20.46 3.94
N TYR A 45 -18.32 -19.91 5.15
CA TYR A 45 -19.04 -20.48 6.30
C TYR A 45 -20.52 -20.04 6.38
N LYS A 46 -20.85 -18.85 5.88
CA LYS A 46 -22.19 -18.25 5.92
C LYS A 46 -22.51 -17.56 4.58
N PRO A 47 -22.89 -18.32 3.53
CA PRO A 47 -23.13 -17.78 2.19
C PRO A 47 -24.15 -16.64 2.14
N GLN A 48 -25.11 -16.61 3.06
CA GLN A 48 -26.10 -15.54 3.21
C GLN A 48 -25.50 -14.16 3.56
N MET A 49 -24.24 -14.11 4.00
CA MET A 49 -23.50 -12.86 4.22
C MET A 49 -22.81 -12.34 2.95
N GLY A 50 -22.92 -13.06 1.83
CA GLY A 50 -22.26 -12.77 0.56
C GLY A 50 -22.40 -11.32 0.11
N GLU A 51 -23.62 -10.82 0.02
CA GLU A 51 -23.90 -9.45 -0.44
C GLU A 51 -23.23 -8.39 0.44
N ARG A 52 -23.30 -8.56 1.77
CA ARG A 52 -22.66 -7.65 2.72
C ARG A 52 -21.13 -7.71 2.63
N MET A 53 -20.55 -8.89 2.53
CA MET A 53 -19.10 -9.09 2.46
C MET A 53 -18.52 -8.64 1.12
N MET A 54 -19.30 -8.71 0.03
CA MET A 54 -18.89 -8.18 -1.28
C MET A 54 -18.58 -6.68 -1.24
N VAL A 55 -19.30 -5.89 -0.43
CA VAL A 55 -18.98 -4.47 -0.23
C VAL A 55 -17.59 -4.32 0.40
N THR A 56 -17.29 -5.09 1.45
CA THR A 56 -15.96 -5.08 2.09
C THR A 56 -14.86 -5.46 1.11
N LEU A 57 -15.09 -6.51 0.30
CA LEU A 57 -14.14 -6.98 -0.71
C LEU A 57 -13.89 -5.94 -1.80
N ALA A 58 -14.93 -5.23 -2.27
CA ALA A 58 -14.78 -4.21 -3.30
C ALA A 58 -14.01 -2.97 -2.80
N GLU A 59 -14.11 -2.65 -1.51
CA GLU A 59 -13.46 -1.47 -0.92
C GLU A 59 -11.98 -1.65 -0.59
N GLN A 60 -11.50 -2.87 -0.32
CA GLN A 60 -10.12 -3.07 0.12
C GLN A 60 -9.07 -2.83 -0.99
N PRO A 61 -9.24 -3.30 -2.25
CA PRO A 61 -8.25 -3.11 -3.29
C PRO A 61 -7.92 -1.64 -3.60
N PRO A 62 -8.89 -0.71 -3.69
CA PRO A 62 -8.57 0.71 -3.83
C PRO A 62 -7.73 1.26 -2.67
N LYS A 63 -8.00 0.82 -1.42
CA LYS A 63 -7.24 1.27 -0.23
C LYS A 63 -5.80 0.74 -0.25
N ILE A 64 -5.60 -0.51 -0.69
CA ILE A 64 -4.26 -1.10 -0.92
C ILE A 64 -3.50 -0.30 -1.98
N SER A 65 -4.14 -0.03 -3.12
CA SER A 65 -3.55 0.77 -4.20
C SER A 65 -3.17 2.17 -3.74
N GLU A 66 -4.00 2.80 -2.89
CA GLU A 66 -3.72 4.11 -2.33
C GLU A 66 -2.54 4.09 -1.35
N ALA A 67 -2.46 3.09 -0.46
CA ALA A 67 -1.31 2.93 0.44
C ALA A 67 0.00 2.76 -0.34
N LEU A 68 -0.02 1.93 -1.40
CA LEU A 68 1.10 1.75 -2.30
C LEU A 68 1.47 3.05 -3.00
N ARG A 69 0.48 3.74 -3.59
CA ARG A 69 0.68 5.00 -4.31
C ARG A 69 1.32 6.06 -3.43
N LYS A 70 0.85 6.23 -2.20
CA LYS A 70 1.41 7.19 -1.24
C LYS A 70 2.90 6.95 -1.00
N PHE A 71 3.27 5.72 -0.65
CA PHE A 71 4.68 5.38 -0.46
C PHE A 71 5.50 5.54 -1.74
N SER A 72 4.97 5.14 -2.90
CA SER A 72 5.68 5.30 -4.18
C SER A 72 6.00 6.75 -4.48
N VAL A 73 5.10 7.70 -4.19
CA VAL A 73 5.36 9.13 -4.38
C VAL A 73 6.51 9.61 -3.49
N GLU A 74 6.50 9.25 -2.21
CA GLU A 74 7.57 9.63 -1.28
C GLU A 74 8.91 9.00 -1.66
N PHE A 75 8.90 7.72 -2.02
CA PHE A 75 10.08 6.99 -2.48
C PHE A 75 10.68 7.59 -3.76
N GLU A 76 9.84 7.83 -4.76
CA GLU A 76 10.26 8.43 -6.03
C GLU A 76 10.77 9.86 -5.79
N GLY A 77 10.11 10.65 -4.93
CA GLY A 77 10.53 11.99 -4.55
C GLY A 77 11.90 12.01 -3.87
N ALA A 78 12.12 11.13 -2.88
CA ALA A 78 13.40 11.01 -2.21
C ALA A 78 14.53 10.61 -3.17
N LEU A 79 14.23 9.76 -4.15
CA LEU A 79 15.18 9.34 -5.16
C LEU A 79 15.22 10.24 -6.40
N ARG A 80 14.50 11.37 -6.43
CA ARG A 80 14.41 12.27 -7.59
C ARG A 80 14.01 11.56 -8.89
N ILE A 81 13.19 10.52 -8.79
CA ILE A 81 12.62 9.79 -9.94
C ILE A 81 11.41 10.59 -10.42
N THR A 82 11.33 10.87 -11.72
CA THR A 82 10.22 11.62 -12.32
C THR A 82 9.24 10.69 -13.04
N ARG A 83 7.95 10.84 -12.73
CA ARG A 83 6.88 10.26 -13.56
C ARG A 83 6.70 11.12 -14.81
N SER A 84 6.66 10.45 -15.96
CA SER A 84 6.23 11.02 -17.25
C SER A 84 4.72 10.92 -17.36
#